data_AF-A0A3S7KAC8-F1
#
_entry.id   AF-A0A3S7KAC8-F1
#
_cell.length_a   1.000
_cell.length_b   1.000
_cell.length_c   1.000
_cell.angle_alpha   90.00
_cell.angle_beta   90.00
_cell.angle_gamma   90.00
#
_symmetry.space_group_name_H-M   'P 1'
#
loop_
_entity.id
_entity.type
_entity.pdbx_description
1 polymer ?
#
loop_
_entity_poly.entity_id
_entity_poly.type
_entity_poly.pdbx_seq_one_letter_code
_entity_poly.pdbx_strand_id
1 'polypeptide(L)'
;MSLSLDKLRLLRKQAGDPKANAPAAPEPPPAAPAPVAANDARQPAAERSVFAWVEQEIRHKPTGAAAPATAPPALRRPEVGGLHRLLGLRTRGTAAPVRASAQDRQLPGEEIAPGLFLIESLQPQAIPAQPLSLDFARRDGEHVAARDLLFFDTETTGLAGGTGTRAFMIGAADWHACPQRGEGLRIRQLLMSTMAAEDAMLATFASWLQPSTVFCSYNGCSYDASLLKARYRLARQRDPITALDHVDLLYPTRRRYRGSWENCKLSTIERQLLRVVREDDLPGSEAPAAWLRYLRGGDAVNLRRVADHNHQDVVTLALLLQRLIREEQRERETLALVQP
;
A
#
# COMPACT_ATOMS: atom_id res chain seq x y z
N MET A 1 -37.88 41.78 16.07
CA MET A 1 -37.87 42.37 17.43
C MET A 1 -36.51 43.01 17.66
N SER A 2 -36.45 44.35 17.67
CA SER A 2 -35.22 45.12 17.79
C SER A 2 -34.71 45.15 19.24
N LEU A 3 -33.47 44.74 19.46
CA LEU A 3 -32.83 44.79 20.77
C LEU A 3 -32.46 46.24 21.13
N SER A 4 -33.01 46.71 22.26
CA SER A 4 -32.79 48.07 22.80
C SER A 4 -31.36 48.26 23.33
N LEU A 5 -30.85 49.49 23.18
CA LEU A 5 -29.53 49.96 23.63
C LEU A 5 -29.26 49.74 25.13
N ASP A 6 -30.29 49.57 25.95
CA ASP A 6 -30.14 49.31 27.38
C ASP A 6 -29.65 47.89 27.66
N LYS A 7 -29.98 46.92 26.79
CA LYS A 7 -29.46 45.55 26.86
C LYS A 7 -27.97 45.46 26.50
N LEU A 8 -27.50 46.34 25.59
CA LEU A 8 -26.08 46.47 25.24
C LEU A 8 -25.26 47.12 26.36
N ARG A 9 -25.85 48.05 27.14
CA ARG A 9 -25.18 48.68 28.28
C ARG A 9 -25.03 47.75 29.49
N LEU A 10 -25.95 46.81 29.68
CA LEU A 10 -25.89 45.83 30.77
C LEU A 10 -24.84 44.74 30.53
N LEU A 11 -24.64 44.30 29.28
CA LEU A 11 -23.60 43.33 28.92
C LEU A 11 -22.18 43.93 29.01
N ARG A 12 -22.02 45.23 28.73
CA ARG A 12 -20.75 45.95 28.87
C ARG A 12 -20.36 46.24 30.33
N LYS A 13 -21.29 46.06 31.29
CA LYS A 13 -21.03 46.19 32.74
C LYS A 13 -20.64 44.86 33.40
N GLN A 14 -20.83 43.73 32.70
CA GLN A 14 -20.41 42.39 33.13
C GLN A 14 -19.07 41.96 32.49
N ALA A 15 -18.67 42.57 31.38
CA ALA A 15 -17.34 42.45 30.79
C ALA A 15 -16.48 43.65 31.25
N GLY A 16 -15.86 43.52 32.42
CA GLY A 16 -14.92 44.52 32.94
C GLY A 16 -13.73 44.70 31.99
N ASP A 17 -13.51 45.93 31.53
CA ASP A 17 -12.35 46.34 30.74
C ASP A 17 -11.40 47.23 31.57
N PRO A 18 -10.11 47.29 31.17
CA PRO A 18 -8.98 47.42 32.08
C PRO A 18 -8.53 48.88 32.25
N LYS A 19 -8.28 49.30 33.49
CA LYS A 19 -7.24 50.27 33.88
C LYS A 19 -7.41 50.66 35.35
N ALA A 20 -6.57 50.13 36.21
CA ALA A 20 -6.18 50.78 37.46
C ALA A 20 -4.79 50.28 37.87
N ASN A 21 -3.88 51.24 38.08
CA ASN A 21 -2.50 51.05 38.52
C ASN A 21 -2.40 50.37 39.89
N ALA A 22 -1.48 49.42 40.03
CA ALA A 22 -0.94 48.93 41.30
C ALA A 22 0.51 48.42 41.09
N PRO A 23 1.36 48.40 42.14
CA PRO A 23 2.81 48.60 42.05
C PRO A 23 3.63 47.34 41.72
N ALA A 24 4.88 47.57 41.28
CA ALA A 24 5.82 46.59 40.76
C ALA A 24 6.18 45.47 41.77
N ALA A 25 6.05 44.22 41.30
CA ALA A 25 6.55 43.00 41.94
C ALA A 25 7.81 42.50 41.18
N PRO A 26 8.75 41.79 41.84
CA PRO A 26 10.06 41.48 41.29
C PRO A 26 10.02 40.44 40.15
N GLU A 27 10.97 40.57 39.22
CA GLU A 27 11.09 39.75 38.00
C GLU A 27 11.19 38.24 38.29
N PRO A 28 10.47 37.39 37.53
CA PRO A 28 10.70 35.95 37.53
C PRO A 28 11.93 35.58 36.67
N PRO A 29 12.63 34.47 36.98
CA PRO A 29 13.79 34.03 36.20
C PRO A 29 13.39 33.60 34.77
N PRO A 30 14.32 33.65 33.80
CA PRO A 30 14.01 33.36 32.40
C PRO A 30 13.52 31.91 32.22
N ALA A 31 12.43 31.77 31.48
CA ALA A 31 11.85 30.48 31.11
C ALA A 31 12.81 29.69 30.21
N ALA A 32 12.91 28.38 30.45
CA ALA A 32 13.60 27.43 29.57
C ALA A 32 12.97 27.43 28.16
N PRO A 33 13.76 27.23 27.09
CA PRO A 33 13.23 27.22 25.73
C PRO A 33 12.23 26.07 25.53
N ALA A 34 11.12 26.37 24.86
CA ALA A 34 10.14 25.37 24.46
C ALA A 34 10.76 24.32 23.50
N PRO A 35 10.36 23.04 23.57
CA PRO A 35 10.84 22.04 22.62
C PRO A 35 10.36 22.36 21.20
N VAL A 36 11.27 22.21 20.25
CA VAL A 36 11.04 22.42 18.81
C VAL A 36 9.93 21.50 18.33
N ALA A 37 8.97 22.03 17.56
CA ALA A 37 7.92 21.25 16.93
C ALA A 37 8.52 20.14 16.04
N ALA A 38 7.86 18.98 15.98
CA ALA A 38 8.34 17.77 15.30
C ALA A 38 8.56 17.87 13.77
N ASN A 39 8.52 19.07 13.18
CA ASN A 39 8.71 19.32 11.76
C ASN A 39 10.10 19.86 11.39
N ASP A 40 10.97 20.14 12.36
CA ASP A 40 12.33 20.67 12.14
C ASP A 40 13.45 19.64 12.40
N ALA A 41 13.13 18.35 12.42
CA ALA A 41 14.13 17.29 12.51
C ALA A 41 14.98 17.26 11.22
N ARG A 42 16.22 17.74 11.31
CA ARG A 42 17.23 17.54 10.26
C ARG A 42 17.40 16.05 10.02
N GLN A 43 17.31 15.63 8.75
CA GLN A 43 17.56 14.25 8.34
C GLN A 43 18.94 13.78 8.84
N PRO A 44 19.06 12.58 9.43
CA PRO A 44 20.35 12.03 9.82
C PRO A 44 21.19 11.71 8.57
N ALA A 45 22.51 11.77 8.71
CA ALA A 45 23.44 11.44 7.63
C ALA A 45 23.18 10.02 7.08
N ALA A 46 23.30 9.87 5.76
CA ALA A 46 22.90 8.69 4.98
C ALA A 46 23.46 7.34 5.47
N GLU A 47 24.54 7.35 6.25
CA GLU A 47 25.20 6.15 6.76
C GLU A 47 24.49 5.48 7.95
N ARG A 48 23.44 6.10 8.50
CA ARG A 48 22.62 5.55 9.62
C ARG A 48 21.15 5.30 9.27
N SER A 49 20.76 5.40 8.00
CA SER A 49 19.38 5.15 7.57
C SER A 49 19.09 3.66 7.41
N VAL A 50 18.07 3.16 8.11
CA VAL A 50 17.52 1.79 7.98
C VAL A 50 16.96 1.52 6.57
N PHE A 51 16.80 2.57 5.75
CA PHE A 51 16.27 2.55 4.39
C PHE A 51 17.34 2.72 3.30
N ALA A 52 18.63 2.72 3.65
CA ALA A 52 19.72 2.97 2.69
C ALA A 52 19.72 2.04 1.46
N TRP A 53 19.19 0.83 1.57
CA TRP A 53 19.10 -0.11 0.44
C TRP A 53 17.92 0.17 -0.50
N VAL A 54 16.83 0.77 0.00
CA VAL A 54 15.67 1.18 -0.81
C VAL A 54 16.01 2.42 -1.64
N GLU A 55 16.87 3.30 -1.15
CA GLU A 55 17.36 4.46 -1.90
C GLU A 55 18.47 4.10 -2.92
N GLN A 56 19.18 2.99 -2.75
CA GLN A 56 20.26 2.59 -3.66
C GLN A 56 19.79 2.05 -5.02
N GLU A 57 18.54 1.59 -5.14
CA GLU A 57 17.95 1.14 -6.41
C GLU A 57 17.40 2.29 -7.29
N ILE A 58 17.50 3.56 -6.83
CA ILE A 58 17.21 4.77 -7.63
C ILE A 58 18.49 5.60 -7.77
N ARG A 59 19.52 5.04 -8.42
CA ARG A 59 20.69 5.83 -8.85
C ARG A 59 20.45 6.45 -10.22
N HIS A 60 20.06 7.73 -10.21
CA HIS A 60 20.21 8.61 -11.37
C HIS A 60 21.69 8.68 -11.78
N LYS A 61 21.92 8.48 -13.07
CA LYS A 61 23.19 8.73 -13.77
C LYS A 61 23.67 10.15 -13.44
N PRO A 62 24.88 10.35 -12.88
CA PRO A 62 25.35 11.69 -12.54
C PRO A 62 25.63 12.51 -13.81
N THR A 63 25.00 13.67 -13.89
CA THR A 63 25.17 14.68 -14.93
C THR A 63 26.53 15.37 -14.78
N GLY A 64 27.38 15.20 -15.79
CA GLY A 64 28.24 16.24 -16.36
C GLY A 64 29.31 16.91 -15.50
N ALA A 65 30.55 16.42 -15.62
CA ALA A 65 31.74 17.27 -15.52
C ALA A 65 31.93 18.01 -16.86
N ALA A 66 32.23 19.31 -16.78
CA ALA A 66 32.39 20.21 -17.92
C ALA A 66 33.72 19.98 -18.67
N ALA A 67 33.67 20.04 -20.01
CA ALA A 67 34.81 20.16 -20.91
C ALA A 67 34.47 21.17 -22.04
N PRO A 68 35.47 21.84 -22.65
CA PRO A 68 35.32 23.21 -23.15
C PRO A 68 34.79 23.35 -24.58
N ALA A 69 34.46 24.60 -24.90
CA ALA A 69 33.73 25.10 -26.06
C ALA A 69 34.26 24.67 -27.44
N THR A 70 33.33 24.32 -28.32
CA THR A 70 33.52 24.26 -29.78
C THR A 70 32.56 25.23 -30.49
N ALA A 71 32.98 25.70 -31.66
CA ALA A 71 32.53 26.86 -32.44
C ALA A 71 31.01 26.98 -32.74
N PRO A 72 30.49 28.20 -33.04
CA PRO A 72 29.05 28.44 -33.21
C PRO A 72 28.50 27.81 -34.50
N PRO A 73 27.24 27.29 -34.49
CA PRO A 73 26.60 26.75 -35.68
C PRO A 73 26.02 27.86 -36.56
N ALA A 74 26.00 27.60 -37.88
CA ALA A 74 25.47 28.50 -38.88
C ALA A 74 23.94 28.69 -38.79
N LEU A 75 23.48 29.91 -39.08
CA LEU A 75 22.07 30.32 -39.13
C LEU A 75 21.29 29.53 -40.20
N ARG A 76 20.33 28.70 -39.76
CA ARG A 76 19.35 28.06 -40.65
C ARG A 76 18.21 29.02 -40.98
N ARG A 77 17.89 29.14 -42.28
CA ARG A 77 16.74 29.90 -42.79
C ARG A 77 15.42 29.20 -42.39
N PRO A 78 14.36 29.94 -42.02
CA PRO A 78 13.11 29.34 -41.58
C PRO A 78 12.26 28.85 -42.77
N GLU A 79 11.80 27.59 -42.70
CA GLU A 79 10.81 27.03 -43.62
C GLU A 79 9.39 27.50 -43.26
N VAL A 80 8.58 27.75 -44.29
CA VAL A 80 7.24 28.38 -44.25
C VAL A 80 6.22 27.59 -43.42
N GLY A 81 6.49 26.33 -43.06
CA GLY A 81 5.64 25.52 -42.19
C GLY A 81 5.58 25.96 -40.71
N GLY A 82 6.53 26.80 -40.26
CA GLY A 82 6.57 27.30 -38.88
C GLY A 82 5.55 28.41 -38.58
N LEU A 83 5.01 29.08 -39.60
CA LEU A 83 4.17 30.28 -39.40
C LEU A 83 2.72 29.95 -38.99
N HIS A 84 2.22 28.75 -39.30
CA HIS A 84 0.86 28.32 -38.94
C HIS A 84 0.68 28.06 -37.43
N ARG A 85 1.76 27.73 -36.71
CA ARG A 85 1.71 27.42 -35.27
C ARG A 85 1.68 28.68 -34.39
N LEU A 86 2.10 29.83 -34.92
CA LEU A 86 2.11 31.13 -34.23
C LEU A 86 0.79 31.91 -34.42
N LEU A 87 -0.04 31.51 -35.39
CA LEU A 87 -1.31 32.17 -35.73
C LEU A 87 -2.57 31.48 -35.18
N GLY A 88 -2.44 30.46 -34.33
CA GLY A 88 -3.58 29.87 -33.60
C GLY A 88 -4.69 29.23 -34.46
N LEU A 89 -4.48 29.05 -35.76
CA LEU A 89 -5.46 28.46 -36.66
C LEU A 89 -5.39 26.94 -36.57
N ARG A 90 -6.40 26.33 -35.91
CA ARG A 90 -6.60 24.88 -35.89
C ARG A 90 -6.95 24.38 -37.29
N THR A 91 -6.03 23.71 -37.96
CA THR A 91 -6.36 22.84 -39.08
C THR A 91 -7.21 21.70 -38.54
N ARG A 92 -8.45 21.54 -39.03
CA ARG A 92 -9.29 20.36 -38.76
C ARG A 92 -8.55 19.14 -39.29
N GLY A 93 -7.82 18.47 -38.39
CA GLY A 93 -7.19 17.19 -38.64
C GLY A 93 -8.26 16.15 -38.95
N THR A 94 -8.07 15.49 -40.07
CA THR A 94 -8.81 14.31 -40.52
C THR A 94 -8.93 13.30 -39.37
N ALA A 95 -10.13 12.73 -39.23
CA ALA A 95 -10.47 11.77 -38.19
C ALA A 95 -9.37 10.70 -38.06
N ALA A 96 -8.87 10.52 -36.84
CA ALA A 96 -7.98 9.40 -36.52
C ALA A 96 -8.67 8.09 -36.95
N PRO A 97 -7.93 7.10 -37.49
CA PRO A 97 -8.55 5.87 -37.95
C PRO A 97 -9.16 5.15 -36.74
N VAL A 98 -10.48 5.09 -36.70
CA VAL A 98 -11.23 4.16 -35.86
C VAL A 98 -10.95 2.76 -36.41
N ARG A 99 -9.90 2.15 -35.91
CA ARG A 99 -9.77 0.69 -35.85
C ARG A 99 -9.29 0.34 -34.45
N ALA A 100 -10.18 0.52 -33.48
CA ALA A 100 -10.18 -0.36 -32.34
C ALA A 100 -10.34 -1.77 -32.92
N SER A 101 -9.23 -2.51 -33.05
CA SER A 101 -9.35 -3.95 -32.90
C SER A 101 -10.12 -4.15 -31.60
N ALA A 102 -11.09 -5.05 -31.59
CA ALA A 102 -11.80 -5.42 -30.37
C ALA A 102 -10.75 -5.98 -29.40
N GLN A 103 -10.13 -5.07 -28.64
CA GLN A 103 -9.15 -5.41 -27.63
C GLN A 103 -9.92 -6.18 -26.58
N ASP A 104 -9.46 -7.40 -26.28
CA ASP A 104 -10.03 -8.21 -25.22
C ASP A 104 -9.89 -7.42 -23.91
N ARG A 105 -10.99 -6.84 -23.45
CA ARG A 105 -11.08 -6.06 -22.22
C ARG A 105 -11.77 -6.84 -21.09
N GLN A 106 -11.99 -8.13 -21.27
CA GLN A 106 -12.69 -8.93 -20.29
C GLN A 106 -11.84 -9.09 -19.02
N LEU A 107 -12.38 -8.63 -17.91
CA LEU A 107 -11.80 -8.87 -16.59
C LEU A 107 -12.38 -10.16 -16.00
N PRO A 108 -11.59 -10.90 -15.21
CA PRO A 108 -12.08 -12.07 -14.51
C PRO A 108 -12.99 -11.65 -13.34
N GLY A 109 -13.82 -12.59 -12.88
CA GLY A 109 -14.71 -12.38 -11.75
C GLY A 109 -16.05 -11.75 -12.12
N GLU A 110 -16.81 -11.39 -11.08
CA GLU A 110 -18.14 -10.78 -11.18
C GLU A 110 -18.03 -9.28 -10.90
N GLU A 111 -18.69 -8.44 -11.69
CA GLU A 111 -18.81 -7.01 -11.40
C GLU A 111 -19.84 -6.77 -10.29
N ILE A 112 -19.37 -6.52 -9.08
CA ILE A 112 -20.22 -6.36 -7.87
C ILE A 112 -20.65 -4.91 -7.62
N ALA A 113 -20.01 -3.95 -8.29
CA ALA A 113 -20.38 -2.54 -8.35
C ALA A 113 -19.79 -1.92 -9.62
N PRO A 114 -20.28 -0.76 -10.12
CA PRO A 114 -19.76 -0.15 -11.34
C PRO A 114 -18.24 0.03 -11.32
N GLY A 115 -17.55 -0.76 -12.15
CA GLY A 115 -16.11 -0.80 -12.28
C GLY A 115 -15.35 -1.53 -11.16
N LEU A 116 -16.02 -2.33 -10.33
CA LEU A 116 -15.41 -3.16 -9.28
C LEU A 116 -15.71 -4.65 -9.54
N PHE A 117 -14.66 -5.42 -9.74
CA PHE A 117 -14.73 -6.85 -10.01
C PHE A 117 -14.30 -7.64 -8.78
N LEU A 118 -15.07 -8.66 -8.41
CA LEU A 118 -14.74 -9.65 -7.39
C LEU A 118 -14.34 -10.96 -8.08
N ILE A 119 -13.09 -11.34 -7.89
CA ILE A 119 -12.57 -12.65 -8.31
C ILE A 119 -12.54 -13.52 -7.06
N GLU A 120 -13.27 -14.63 -7.07
CA GLU A 120 -13.29 -15.58 -5.95
C GLU A 120 -12.89 -16.99 -6.40
N SER A 121 -12.03 -17.61 -5.62
CA SER A 121 -11.61 -19.00 -5.80
C SER A 121 -11.40 -19.67 -4.45
N LEU A 122 -11.38 -21.00 -4.45
CA LEU A 122 -11.14 -21.81 -3.26
C LEU A 122 -10.06 -22.83 -3.59
N GLN A 123 -8.95 -22.77 -2.87
CA GLN A 123 -7.90 -23.77 -2.95
C GLN A 123 -8.18 -24.86 -1.90
N PRO A 124 -8.43 -26.12 -2.30
CA PRO A 124 -8.71 -27.19 -1.36
C PRO A 124 -7.57 -27.39 -0.37
N GLN A 125 -7.87 -27.22 0.91
CA GLN A 125 -6.91 -27.36 2.00
C GLN A 125 -7.66 -27.49 3.33
N ALA A 126 -7.21 -28.40 4.20
CA ALA A 126 -7.79 -28.54 5.53
C ALA A 126 -7.59 -27.27 6.35
N ILE A 127 -8.62 -26.87 7.11
CA ILE A 127 -8.50 -25.78 8.07
C ILE A 127 -7.72 -26.30 9.29
N PRO A 128 -6.64 -25.63 9.72
CA PRO A 128 -5.94 -26.02 10.94
C PRO A 128 -6.90 -26.09 12.13
N ALA A 129 -7.03 -27.29 12.71
CA ALA A 129 -7.94 -27.54 13.81
C ALA A 129 -7.46 -26.93 15.15
N GLN A 130 -6.14 -26.81 15.30
CA GLN A 130 -5.52 -26.19 16.46
C GLN A 130 -5.14 -24.73 16.16
N PRO A 131 -5.20 -23.83 17.16
CA PRO A 131 -4.66 -22.48 17.04
C PRO A 131 -3.20 -22.50 16.57
N LEU A 132 -2.87 -21.57 15.68
CA LEU A 132 -1.55 -21.41 15.09
C LEU A 132 -0.67 -20.57 16.04
N SER A 133 0.47 -21.11 16.46
CA SER A 133 1.43 -20.38 17.30
C SER A 133 2.06 -19.20 16.54
N LEU A 134 2.29 -18.09 17.24
CA LEU A 134 2.96 -16.89 16.73
C LEU A 134 4.39 -16.73 17.28
N ASP A 135 4.95 -17.78 17.91
CA ASP A 135 6.30 -17.77 18.49
C ASP A 135 7.38 -17.34 17.48
N PHE A 136 7.27 -17.80 16.22
CA PHE A 136 8.19 -17.43 15.13
C PHE A 136 8.27 -15.89 14.92
N ALA A 137 7.20 -15.17 15.28
CA ALA A 137 7.09 -13.72 15.18
C ALA A 137 7.62 -12.97 16.42
N ARG A 138 8.18 -13.68 17.43
CA ARG A 138 8.51 -13.16 18.78
C ARG A 138 7.29 -12.77 19.61
N ARG A 139 6.21 -13.52 19.45
CA ARG A 139 4.97 -13.40 20.24
C ARG A 139 4.82 -14.67 21.06
N ASP A 140 5.72 -14.82 22.03
CA ASP A 140 5.90 -16.09 22.77
C ASP A 140 4.61 -16.48 23.52
N GLY A 141 4.13 -17.69 23.25
CA GLY A 141 2.91 -18.25 23.83
C GLY A 141 1.61 -17.71 23.23
N GLU A 142 1.69 -16.77 22.29
CA GLU A 142 0.51 -16.25 21.61
C GLU A 142 0.08 -17.17 20.46
N HIS A 143 -1.24 -17.30 20.29
CA HIS A 143 -1.84 -18.16 19.29
C HIS A 143 -3.01 -17.45 18.61
N VAL A 144 -3.25 -17.81 17.35
CA VAL A 144 -4.37 -17.29 16.56
C VAL A 144 -5.19 -18.42 15.97
N ALA A 145 -6.51 -18.32 16.02
CA ALA A 145 -7.35 -19.29 15.32
C ALA A 145 -7.21 -19.10 13.81
N ALA A 146 -7.12 -20.20 13.04
CA ALA A 146 -6.93 -20.10 11.59
C ALA A 146 -8.04 -19.28 10.90
N ARG A 147 -9.27 -19.33 11.42
CA ARG A 147 -10.43 -18.59 10.88
C ARG A 147 -10.39 -17.08 11.16
N ASP A 148 -9.56 -16.64 12.12
CA ASP A 148 -9.39 -15.22 12.42
C ASP A 148 -8.31 -14.57 11.55
N LEU A 149 -7.46 -15.36 10.88
CA LEU A 149 -6.43 -14.83 10.00
C LEU A 149 -6.99 -14.41 8.64
N LEU A 150 -6.64 -13.20 8.22
CA LEU A 150 -6.82 -12.71 6.86
C LEU A 150 -5.46 -12.38 6.26
N PHE A 151 -5.02 -13.18 5.29
CA PHE A 151 -3.88 -12.82 4.45
C PHE A 151 -4.29 -11.73 3.49
N PHE A 152 -3.46 -10.72 3.30
CA PHE A 152 -3.77 -9.71 2.29
C PHE A 152 -2.52 -9.09 1.68
N ASP A 153 -2.68 -8.65 0.44
CA ASP A 153 -1.69 -7.98 -0.39
C ASP A 153 -2.40 -6.99 -1.33
N THR A 154 -1.74 -5.88 -1.69
CA THR A 154 -2.34 -4.87 -2.58
C THR A 154 -1.47 -4.56 -3.78
N GLU A 155 -2.13 -4.40 -4.94
CA GLU A 155 -1.50 -3.84 -6.13
C GLU A 155 -1.79 -2.34 -6.19
N THR A 156 -0.72 -1.56 -6.26
CA THR A 156 -0.79 -0.11 -6.08
C THR A 156 -0.33 0.67 -7.29
N THR A 157 -0.82 1.90 -7.46
CA THR A 157 -0.43 2.76 -8.60
C THR A 157 0.99 3.31 -8.54
N GLY A 158 1.78 2.96 -7.52
CA GLY A 158 3.17 3.39 -7.38
C GLY A 158 3.82 2.96 -6.07
N LEU A 159 5.14 2.79 -6.09
CA LEU A 159 5.94 2.20 -5.01
C LEU A 159 6.36 3.18 -3.90
N ALA A 160 6.22 4.49 -4.14
CA ALA A 160 6.84 5.53 -3.32
C ALA A 160 5.97 6.05 -2.16
N GLY A 161 4.79 5.48 -1.90
CA GLY A 161 3.92 5.86 -0.78
C GLY A 161 3.59 7.35 -0.72
N GLY A 162 2.51 7.78 -1.37
CA GLY A 162 2.03 9.17 -1.32
C GLY A 162 0.51 9.26 -1.32
N THR A 163 -0.04 10.45 -1.06
CA THR A 163 -1.50 10.69 -1.02
C THR A 163 -2.19 10.39 -2.36
N GLY A 164 -1.43 10.39 -3.47
CA GLY A 164 -1.90 10.01 -4.80
C GLY A 164 -1.90 8.50 -5.09
N THR A 165 -1.18 7.71 -4.30
CA THR A 165 -1.12 6.25 -4.48
C THR A 165 -2.45 5.62 -4.07
N ARG A 166 -2.95 4.71 -4.90
CA ARG A 166 -4.16 3.93 -4.64
C ARG A 166 -3.86 2.45 -4.78
N ALA A 167 -4.57 1.63 -4.00
CA ALA A 167 -4.72 0.22 -4.31
C ALA A 167 -5.76 0.11 -5.42
N PHE A 168 -5.36 -0.42 -6.58
CA PHE A 168 -6.32 -0.77 -7.63
C PHE A 168 -6.70 -2.26 -7.57
N MET A 169 -5.98 -3.04 -6.75
CA MET A 169 -6.33 -4.39 -6.39
C MET A 169 -6.13 -4.61 -4.89
N ILE A 170 -7.04 -5.35 -4.26
CA ILE A 170 -6.86 -5.89 -2.90
C ILE A 170 -7.11 -7.38 -2.98
N GLY A 171 -6.05 -8.16 -2.80
CA GLY A 171 -6.13 -9.60 -2.62
C GLY A 171 -6.29 -9.92 -1.14
N ALA A 172 -7.18 -10.86 -0.83
CA ALA A 172 -7.34 -11.39 0.51
C ALA A 172 -7.54 -12.90 0.48
N ALA A 173 -6.99 -13.60 1.47
CA ALA A 173 -7.25 -15.02 1.66
C ALA A 173 -7.57 -15.36 3.12
N ASP A 174 -8.54 -16.25 3.32
CA ASP A 174 -8.97 -16.74 4.63
C ASP A 174 -9.35 -18.22 4.57
N TRP A 175 -9.20 -18.92 5.69
CA TRP A 175 -9.68 -20.30 5.78
C TRP A 175 -11.19 -20.33 5.90
N HIS A 176 -11.83 -21.02 4.96
CA HIS A 176 -13.27 -21.01 4.81
C HIS A 176 -13.83 -22.41 4.56
N ALA A 177 -15.01 -22.68 5.11
CA ALA A 177 -15.77 -23.89 4.82
C ALA A 177 -16.90 -23.52 3.87
N CYS A 178 -16.75 -23.82 2.59
CA CYS A 178 -17.79 -23.63 1.58
C CYS A 178 -18.76 -24.83 1.63
N PRO A 179 -20.08 -24.62 1.80
CA PRO A 179 -21.04 -25.72 1.89
C PRO A 179 -21.02 -26.66 0.68
N GLN A 180 -20.73 -26.13 -0.51
CA GLN A 180 -20.75 -26.89 -1.77
C GLN A 180 -19.37 -27.38 -2.21
N ARG A 181 -18.28 -26.74 -1.75
CA ARG A 181 -16.90 -27.03 -2.21
C ARG A 181 -16.00 -27.61 -1.11
N GLY A 182 -16.50 -27.70 0.12
CA GLY A 182 -15.75 -28.18 1.27
C GLY A 182 -14.85 -27.10 1.90
N GLU A 183 -13.88 -27.54 2.68
CA GLU A 183 -12.91 -26.67 3.34
C GLU A 183 -11.76 -26.29 2.40
N GLY A 184 -11.30 -25.04 2.54
CA GLY A 184 -10.18 -24.55 1.77
C GLY A 184 -9.68 -23.18 2.20
N LEU A 185 -8.60 -22.75 1.56
CA LEU A 185 -8.19 -21.36 1.57
C LEU A 185 -9.01 -20.64 0.50
N ARG A 186 -9.92 -19.76 0.92
CA ARG A 186 -10.70 -18.91 0.01
C ARG A 186 -9.85 -17.71 -0.35
N ILE A 187 -9.69 -17.45 -1.64
CA ILE A 187 -9.01 -16.28 -2.18
C ILE A 187 -10.06 -15.37 -2.81
N ARG A 188 -10.09 -14.11 -2.39
CA ARG A 188 -10.97 -13.06 -2.88
C ARG A 188 -10.13 -11.86 -3.30
N GLN A 189 -10.33 -11.38 -4.51
CA GLN A 189 -9.59 -10.24 -5.03
C GLN A 189 -10.59 -9.20 -5.53
N LEU A 190 -10.47 -7.98 -5.03
CA LEU A 190 -11.18 -6.83 -5.54
C LEU A 190 -10.30 -6.17 -6.60
N LEU A 191 -10.81 -5.96 -7.81
CA LEU A 191 -10.10 -5.32 -8.91
C LEU A 191 -10.89 -4.12 -9.43
N MET A 192 -10.26 -2.94 -9.42
CA MET A 192 -10.84 -1.73 -9.99
C MET A 192 -10.59 -1.67 -11.49
N SER A 193 -11.65 -1.49 -12.27
CA SER A 193 -11.61 -1.20 -13.70
C SER A 193 -11.77 0.31 -14.00
N THR A 194 -12.12 1.10 -12.97
CA THR A 194 -12.23 2.57 -13.03
C THR A 194 -11.78 3.19 -11.71
N MET A 195 -11.44 4.49 -11.72
CA MET A 195 -11.12 5.23 -10.49
C MET A 195 -12.31 5.38 -9.53
N ALA A 196 -13.54 5.39 -10.06
CA ALA A 196 -14.75 5.62 -9.27
C ALA A 196 -15.11 4.43 -8.36
N ALA A 197 -14.53 3.26 -8.63
CA ALA A 197 -14.77 2.05 -7.87
C ALA A 197 -14.06 1.99 -6.50
N GLU A 198 -13.20 2.97 -6.18
CA GLU A 198 -12.42 3.00 -4.92
C GLU A 198 -13.32 2.94 -3.68
N ASP A 199 -14.39 3.75 -3.63
CA ASP A 199 -15.28 3.78 -2.48
C ASP A 199 -15.97 2.43 -2.24
N ALA A 200 -16.42 1.78 -3.32
CA ALA A 200 -17.03 0.46 -3.27
C ALA A 200 -16.02 -0.62 -2.89
N MET A 201 -14.77 -0.53 -3.36
CA MET A 201 -13.69 -1.45 -3.01
C MET A 201 -13.40 -1.39 -1.51
N LEU A 202 -13.23 -0.19 -0.95
CA LEU A 202 -12.97 0.00 0.47
C LEU A 202 -14.13 -0.51 1.33
N ALA A 203 -15.37 -0.17 0.97
CA ALA A 203 -16.54 -0.66 1.69
C ALA A 203 -16.66 -2.19 1.64
N THR A 204 -16.38 -2.79 0.49
CA THR A 204 -16.42 -4.25 0.32
C THR A 204 -15.32 -4.92 1.14
N PHE A 205 -14.09 -4.43 1.09
CA PHE A 205 -12.99 -4.97 1.90
C PHE A 205 -13.29 -4.84 3.40
N ALA A 206 -13.83 -3.70 3.86
CA ALA A 206 -14.24 -3.52 5.25
C ALA A 206 -15.30 -4.53 5.70
N SER A 207 -16.23 -4.91 4.81
CA SER A 207 -17.27 -5.91 5.12
C SER A 207 -16.73 -7.33 5.35
N TRP A 208 -15.51 -7.61 4.89
CA TRP A 208 -14.86 -8.90 5.09
C TRP A 208 -14.21 -9.03 6.47
N LEU A 209 -14.02 -7.91 7.18
CA LEU A 209 -13.30 -7.83 8.44
C LEU A 209 -14.24 -8.02 9.62
N GLN A 210 -13.76 -8.71 10.64
CA GLN A 210 -14.41 -8.89 11.93
C GLN A 210 -13.52 -8.30 13.03
N PRO A 211 -14.06 -7.99 14.23
CA PRO A 211 -13.25 -7.50 15.35
C PRO A 211 -12.13 -8.46 15.77
N SER A 212 -12.29 -9.77 15.52
CA SER A 212 -11.26 -10.79 15.80
C SER A 212 -10.23 -10.94 14.69
N THR A 213 -10.40 -10.27 13.54
CA THR A 213 -9.52 -10.45 12.38
C THR A 213 -8.08 -10.06 12.73
N VAL A 214 -7.15 -10.95 12.42
CA VAL A 214 -5.71 -10.74 12.49
C VAL A 214 -5.18 -10.68 11.07
N PHE A 215 -4.63 -9.54 10.67
CA PHE A 215 -3.99 -9.43 9.38
C PHE A 215 -2.71 -10.23 9.32
N CYS A 216 -2.45 -10.85 8.18
CA CYS A 216 -1.17 -11.43 7.86
C CYS A 216 -0.71 -10.95 6.49
N SER A 217 0.50 -10.42 6.39
CA SER A 217 1.02 -9.84 5.14
C SER A 217 2.53 -9.98 5.06
N TYR A 218 3.12 -9.60 3.93
CA TYR A 218 4.57 -9.50 3.77
C TYR A 218 4.96 -8.04 3.54
N ASN A 219 5.53 -7.38 4.56
CA ASN A 219 5.80 -5.93 4.58
C ASN A 219 4.55 -5.03 4.60
N GLY A 220 3.35 -5.61 4.70
CA GLY A 220 2.10 -4.86 4.59
C GLY A 220 1.75 -4.02 5.81
N CYS A 221 2.37 -4.20 6.97
CA CYS A 221 2.12 -3.31 8.11
C CYS A 221 2.55 -1.87 7.80
N SER A 222 3.74 -1.73 7.20
CA SER A 222 4.30 -0.42 6.84
C SER A 222 3.84 0.08 5.47
N TYR A 223 3.36 -0.80 4.60
CA TYR A 223 3.01 -0.49 3.22
C TYR A 223 1.50 -0.55 2.98
N ASP A 224 0.94 -1.75 2.76
CA ASP A 224 -0.44 -1.98 2.36
C ASP A 224 -1.47 -1.45 3.38
N ALA A 225 -1.35 -1.84 4.65
CA ALA A 225 -2.23 -1.39 5.72
C ALA A 225 -2.16 0.14 5.89
N SER A 226 -0.95 0.71 5.85
CA SER A 226 -0.74 2.15 5.98
C SER A 226 -1.35 2.93 4.81
N LEU A 227 -1.23 2.40 3.59
CA LEU A 227 -1.88 2.93 2.40
C LEU A 227 -3.40 2.89 2.53
N LEU A 228 -3.98 1.74 2.87
CA LEU A 228 -5.43 1.58 3.00
C LEU A 228 -6.02 2.48 4.10
N LYS A 229 -5.35 2.64 5.26
CA LYS A 229 -5.74 3.60 6.30
C LYS A 229 -5.86 5.03 5.75
N ALA A 230 -4.88 5.45 4.93
CA ALA A 230 -4.93 6.75 4.28
C ALA A 230 -6.08 6.84 3.26
N ARG A 231 -6.37 5.77 2.51
CA ARG A 231 -7.49 5.70 1.57
C ARG A 231 -8.85 5.80 2.27
N TYR A 232 -9.08 5.06 3.34
CA TYR A 232 -10.31 5.16 4.17
C TYR A 232 -10.52 6.60 4.65
N ARG A 233 -9.47 7.25 5.16
CA ARG A 233 -9.54 8.64 5.61
C ARG A 233 -9.92 9.60 4.48
N LEU A 234 -9.32 9.45 3.29
CA LEU A 234 -9.63 10.31 2.14
C LEU A 234 -11.04 10.06 1.59
N ALA A 235 -11.52 8.82 1.62
CA ALA A 235 -12.88 8.44 1.25
C ALA A 235 -13.94 8.86 2.29
N ARG A 236 -13.51 9.39 3.46
CA ARG A 236 -14.37 9.67 4.63
C ARG A 236 -15.15 8.44 5.11
N GLN A 237 -14.57 7.26 4.95
CA GLN A 237 -15.09 6.01 5.48
C GLN A 237 -14.43 5.71 6.83
N ARG A 238 -15.13 4.95 7.69
CA ARG A 238 -14.54 4.49 8.96
C ARG A 238 -13.37 3.58 8.65
N ASP A 239 -12.22 3.81 9.28
CA ASP A 239 -11.05 2.94 9.19
C ASP A 239 -11.25 1.68 10.04
N PRO A 240 -11.36 0.48 9.43
CA PRO A 240 -11.47 -0.78 10.16
C PRO A 240 -10.09 -1.37 10.53
N ILE A 241 -8.99 -0.92 9.90
CA ILE A 241 -7.67 -1.56 9.96
C ILE A 241 -6.96 -1.23 11.27
N THR A 242 -7.08 0.00 11.78
CA THR A 242 -6.32 0.45 12.96
C THR A 242 -6.62 -0.35 14.24
N ALA A 243 -7.81 -0.94 14.36
CA ALA A 243 -8.19 -1.72 15.53
C ALA A 243 -7.75 -3.19 15.46
N LEU A 244 -7.28 -3.66 14.31
CA LEU A 244 -6.95 -5.06 14.07
C LEU A 244 -5.49 -5.34 14.39
N ASP A 245 -5.23 -6.56 14.88
CA ASP A 245 -3.89 -7.07 15.07
C ASP A 245 -3.24 -7.45 13.72
N HIS A 246 -1.91 -7.49 13.67
CA HIS A 246 -1.17 -7.68 12.42
C HIS A 246 0.12 -8.48 12.61
N VAL A 247 0.20 -9.63 11.96
CA VAL A 247 1.39 -10.47 11.82
C VAL A 247 2.08 -10.20 10.47
N ASP A 248 3.15 -9.41 10.49
CA ASP A 248 3.97 -9.16 9.30
C ASP A 248 5.10 -10.19 9.14
N LEU A 249 4.99 -11.01 8.10
CA LEU A 249 5.89 -12.13 7.82
C LEU A 249 7.28 -11.70 7.33
N LEU A 250 7.48 -10.45 6.92
CA LEU A 250 8.78 -9.98 6.44
C LEU A 250 9.85 -10.08 7.54
N TYR A 251 9.52 -9.63 8.75
CA TYR A 251 10.48 -9.58 9.86
C TYR A 251 10.95 -10.96 10.33
N PRO A 252 10.09 -11.94 10.64
CA PRO A 252 10.53 -13.30 10.97
C PRO A 252 11.31 -13.95 9.83
N THR A 253 10.86 -13.78 8.59
CA THR A 253 11.55 -14.32 7.41
C THR A 253 12.95 -13.75 7.28
N ARG A 254 13.11 -12.42 7.40
CA ARG A 254 14.41 -11.75 7.38
C ARG A 254 15.32 -12.15 8.55
N ARG A 255 14.76 -12.41 9.74
CA ARG A 255 15.58 -12.90 10.87
C ARG A 255 16.18 -14.27 10.57
N ARG A 256 15.40 -15.14 9.93
CA ARG A 256 15.79 -16.52 9.65
C ARG A 256 16.71 -16.67 8.43
N TYR A 257 16.45 -15.91 7.37
CA TYR A 257 17.06 -16.18 6.06
C TYR A 257 17.92 -15.03 5.49
N ARG A 258 18.06 -13.91 6.20
CA ARG A 258 18.93 -12.82 5.73
C ARG A 258 20.38 -13.33 5.66
N GLY A 259 21.00 -13.15 4.49
CA GLY A 259 22.36 -13.61 4.22
C GLY A 259 22.43 -15.04 3.68
N SER A 260 21.33 -15.81 3.71
CA SER A 260 21.27 -17.15 3.11
C SER A 260 21.06 -17.11 1.59
N TRP A 261 20.35 -16.10 1.08
CA TRP A 261 20.02 -15.91 -0.34
C TRP A 261 20.27 -14.48 -0.79
N GLU A 262 20.06 -14.20 -2.07
CA GLU A 262 20.38 -12.90 -2.67
C GLU A 262 19.55 -11.74 -2.08
N ASN A 263 18.32 -12.01 -1.65
CA ASN A 263 17.47 -11.06 -0.91
C ASN A 263 16.34 -11.82 -0.18
N CYS A 264 15.48 -11.07 0.53
CA CYS A 264 14.26 -11.59 1.14
C CYS A 264 13.00 -10.99 0.50
N LYS A 265 12.97 -10.82 -0.84
CA LYS A 265 11.74 -10.51 -1.57
C LYS A 265 10.86 -11.76 -1.60
N LEU A 266 9.54 -11.59 -1.66
CA LEU A 266 8.59 -12.70 -1.60
C LEU A 266 8.86 -13.75 -2.70
N SER A 267 9.19 -13.31 -3.92
CA SER A 267 9.59 -14.18 -5.03
C SER A 267 10.85 -15.02 -4.77
N THR A 268 11.82 -14.50 -4.01
CA THR A 268 12.99 -15.27 -3.57
C THR A 268 12.60 -16.30 -2.52
N ILE A 269 11.71 -15.95 -1.58
CA ILE A 269 11.19 -16.87 -0.57
C ILE A 269 10.44 -18.02 -1.22
N GLU A 270 9.58 -17.75 -2.19
CA GLU A 270 8.88 -18.78 -2.94
C GLU A 270 9.82 -19.76 -3.62
N ARG A 271 10.80 -19.26 -4.38
CA ARG A 271 11.74 -20.10 -5.11
C ARG A 271 12.62 -20.92 -4.18
N GLN A 272 13.16 -20.29 -3.14
CA GLN A 272 14.18 -20.92 -2.29
C GLN A 272 13.58 -21.75 -1.15
N LEU A 273 12.54 -21.24 -0.49
CA LEU A 273 11.94 -21.88 0.67
C LEU A 273 10.75 -22.77 0.30
N LEU A 274 9.83 -22.25 -0.51
CA LEU A 274 8.59 -22.95 -0.85
C LEU A 274 8.71 -23.84 -2.09
N ARG A 275 9.82 -23.71 -2.84
CA ARG A 275 10.07 -24.41 -4.11
C ARG A 275 8.97 -24.16 -5.16
N VAL A 276 8.37 -22.97 -5.11
CA VAL A 276 7.40 -22.51 -6.10
C VAL A 276 8.16 -21.82 -7.23
N VAL A 277 7.88 -22.23 -8.46
CA VAL A 277 8.42 -21.60 -9.68
C VAL A 277 7.26 -20.89 -10.36
N ARG A 278 7.38 -19.58 -10.56
CA ARG A 278 6.38 -18.79 -11.29
C ARG A 278 6.68 -18.90 -12.79
N GLU A 279 5.76 -19.50 -13.55
CA GLU A 279 5.77 -19.45 -15.01
C GLU A 279 5.07 -18.16 -15.47
N ASP A 280 5.66 -17.45 -16.45
CA ASP A 280 5.07 -16.25 -17.07
C ASP A 280 4.69 -15.08 -16.13
N ASP A 281 5.48 -14.85 -15.08
CA ASP A 281 5.20 -13.78 -14.12
C ASP A 281 5.42 -12.37 -14.71
N LEU A 282 4.43 -11.50 -14.56
CA LEU A 282 4.59 -10.08 -14.81
C LEU A 282 5.40 -9.49 -13.64
N PRO A 283 6.52 -8.79 -13.86
CA PRO A 283 7.22 -8.14 -12.77
C PRO A 283 6.26 -7.18 -12.04
N GLY A 284 6.17 -7.26 -10.71
CA GLY A 284 5.24 -6.41 -9.94
C GLY A 284 5.40 -4.90 -10.20
N SER A 285 6.60 -4.46 -10.60
CA SER A 285 6.85 -3.08 -11.06
C SER A 285 6.04 -2.65 -12.30
N GLU A 286 5.55 -3.60 -13.09
CA GLU A 286 4.74 -3.35 -14.28
C GLU A 286 3.23 -3.31 -14.00
N ALA A 287 2.79 -3.75 -12.82
CA ALA A 287 1.38 -3.75 -12.43
C ALA A 287 0.71 -2.37 -12.54
N PRO A 288 1.34 -1.24 -12.10
CA PRO A 288 0.77 0.09 -12.29
C PRO A 288 0.58 0.47 -13.76
N ALA A 289 1.53 0.08 -14.62
CA ALA A 289 1.49 0.38 -16.05
C ALA A 289 0.41 -0.43 -16.77
N ALA A 290 0.24 -1.71 -16.39
CA ALA A 290 -0.82 -2.58 -16.90
C ALA A 290 -2.21 -1.98 -16.61
N TRP A 291 -2.44 -1.56 -15.36
CA TRP A 291 -3.71 -0.94 -14.97
C TRP A 291 -3.96 0.40 -15.67
N LEU A 292 -2.96 1.28 -15.72
CA LEU A 292 -3.06 2.57 -16.41
C LEU A 292 -3.35 2.41 -17.91
N ARG A 293 -2.74 1.41 -18.55
CA ARG A 293 -3.04 1.06 -19.94
C ARG A 293 -4.49 0.61 -20.11
N TYR A 294 -5.00 -0.23 -19.22
CA TYR A 294 -6.40 -0.66 -19.23
C TYR A 294 -7.37 0.52 -19.11
N LEU A 295 -7.12 1.46 -18.20
CA LEU A 295 -7.92 2.68 -18.03
C LEU A 295 -7.93 3.56 -19.29
N ARG A 296 -6.86 3.54 -20.08
CA ARG A 296 -6.73 4.31 -21.33
C ARG A 296 -7.33 3.63 -22.56
N GLY A 297 -8.08 2.55 -22.37
CA GLY A 297 -8.70 1.80 -23.47
C GLY A 297 -7.90 0.60 -23.98
N GLY A 298 -6.77 0.27 -23.34
CA GLY A 298 -5.96 -0.92 -23.66
C GLY A 298 -6.65 -2.26 -23.35
N ASP A 299 -6.12 -3.38 -23.86
CA ASP A 299 -6.62 -4.73 -23.50
C ASP A 299 -6.34 -5.08 -22.02
N ALA A 300 -6.99 -6.14 -21.56
CA ALA A 300 -6.93 -6.66 -20.19
C ALA A 300 -5.86 -7.76 -19.97
N VAL A 301 -5.05 -8.08 -20.98
CA VAL A 301 -4.12 -9.23 -20.93
C VAL A 301 -3.17 -9.14 -19.74
N ASN A 302 -2.48 -8.01 -19.59
CA ASN A 302 -1.54 -7.84 -18.47
C ASN A 302 -2.26 -7.63 -17.13
N LEU A 303 -3.49 -7.10 -17.13
CA LEU A 303 -4.23 -6.91 -15.89
C LEU A 303 -4.71 -8.25 -15.30
N ARG A 304 -4.98 -9.25 -16.15
CA ARG A 304 -5.21 -10.63 -15.71
C ARG A 304 -3.96 -11.24 -15.09
N ARG A 305 -2.78 -11.02 -15.68
CA ARG A 305 -1.50 -11.47 -15.08
C ARG A 305 -1.24 -10.82 -13.73
N VAL A 306 -1.60 -9.55 -13.55
CA VAL A 306 -1.55 -8.89 -12.22
C VAL A 306 -2.49 -9.58 -11.23
N ALA A 307 -3.69 -9.95 -11.66
CA ALA A 307 -4.61 -10.72 -10.81
C ALA A 307 -4.02 -12.08 -10.42
N ASP A 308 -3.40 -12.80 -11.36
CA ASP A 308 -2.75 -14.09 -11.11
C ASP A 308 -1.55 -13.93 -10.15
N HIS A 309 -0.77 -12.86 -10.28
CA HIS A 309 0.33 -12.50 -9.38
C HIS A 309 -0.16 -12.28 -7.95
N ASN A 310 -1.11 -11.37 -7.76
CA ASN A 310 -1.67 -11.06 -6.45
C ASN A 310 -2.39 -12.27 -5.82
N HIS A 311 -2.99 -13.13 -6.65
CA HIS A 311 -3.56 -14.41 -6.19
C HIS A 311 -2.47 -15.30 -5.59
N GLN A 312 -1.37 -15.49 -6.33
CA GLN A 312 -0.24 -16.29 -5.87
C GLN A 312 0.38 -15.70 -4.61
N ASP A 313 0.50 -14.38 -4.51
CA ASP A 313 1.06 -13.70 -3.34
C ASP A 313 0.26 -14.02 -2.07
N VAL A 314 -1.07 -13.88 -2.08
CA VAL A 314 -1.88 -14.18 -0.88
C VAL A 314 -1.89 -15.66 -0.52
N VAL A 315 -1.79 -16.57 -1.50
CA VAL A 315 -1.57 -18.00 -1.25
C VAL A 315 -0.20 -18.24 -0.61
N THR A 316 0.83 -17.60 -1.13
CA THR A 316 2.20 -17.68 -0.61
C THR A 316 2.29 -17.21 0.84
N LEU A 317 1.54 -16.17 1.24
CA LEU A 317 1.47 -15.74 2.64
C LEU A 317 1.00 -16.86 3.57
N ALA A 318 -0.06 -17.58 3.18
CA ALA A 318 -0.61 -18.69 3.95
C ALA A 318 0.37 -19.86 4.07
N LEU A 319 1.08 -20.18 2.98
CA LEU A 319 2.11 -21.22 2.96
C LEU A 319 3.32 -20.84 3.80
N LEU A 320 3.77 -19.58 3.69
CA LEU A 320 4.91 -19.05 4.42
C LEU A 320 4.64 -19.03 5.93
N LEU A 321 3.46 -18.59 6.36
CA LEU A 321 3.06 -18.65 7.77
C LEU A 321 3.19 -20.07 8.32
N GLN A 322 2.56 -21.04 7.65
CA GLN A 322 2.62 -22.45 8.05
C GLN A 322 4.04 -23.02 8.02
N ARG A 323 4.90 -22.52 7.12
CA ARG A 323 6.30 -22.94 7.08
C ARG A 323 7.07 -22.39 8.27
N LEU A 324 6.92 -21.11 8.59
CA LEU A 324 7.61 -20.48 9.73
C LEU A 324 7.21 -21.12 11.06
N ILE A 325 5.93 -21.45 11.25
CA ILE A 325 5.45 -22.18 12.44
C ILE A 325 6.17 -23.52 12.59
N ARG A 326 6.21 -24.32 11.52
CA ARG A 326 6.87 -25.64 11.54
C ARG A 326 8.37 -25.54 11.80
N GLU A 327 9.02 -24.52 11.27
CA GLU A 327 10.44 -24.30 11.47
C GLU A 327 10.78 -23.90 12.91
N GLU A 328 9.98 -23.02 13.52
CA GLU A 328 10.11 -22.64 14.93
C GLU A 328 9.90 -23.85 15.86
N GLN A 329 8.87 -24.67 15.59
CA GLN A 329 8.61 -25.89 16.36
C GLN A 329 9.79 -26.85 16.33
N ARG A 330 10.35 -27.11 15.14
CA ARG A 330 11.53 -27.98 14.97
C ARG A 330 12.75 -27.46 15.73
N GLU A 331 12.97 -26.15 15.75
CA GLU A 331 14.08 -25.56 16.50
C GLU A 331 13.90 -25.71 18.00
N ARG A 332 12.70 -25.48 18.51
CA ARG A 332 12.39 -25.69 19.93
C ARG A 332 12.54 -27.14 20.36
N GLU A 333 12.07 -28.08 19.54
CA GLU A 333 12.26 -29.52 19.75
C GLU A 333 13.76 -29.88 19.78
N THR A 334 14.54 -29.34 18.83
CA THR A 334 15.99 -29.58 18.76
C THR A 334 16.70 -29.01 19.99
N LEU A 335 16.35 -27.81 20.44
CA LEU A 335 16.92 -27.19 21.63
C LEU A 335 16.59 -27.97 22.90
N ALA A 336 15.35 -28.46 23.03
CA ALA A 336 14.92 -29.28 24.17
C ALA A 336 15.65 -30.63 24.25
N LEU A 337 16.08 -31.18 23.11
CA LEU A 337 16.88 -32.41 23.08
C LEU A 337 18.36 -32.19 23.44
N VAL A 338 18.85 -30.95 23.28
CA VAL A 338 20.26 -30.59 23.51
C VAL A 338 20.50 -30.03 24.92
N GLN A 339 19.46 -29.54 25.60
CA GLN A 339 19.52 -29.07 26.99
C GLN A 339 18.84 -30.08 27.93
N PRO A 340 19.60 -30.99 28.57
CA PRO A 340 19.06 -31.97 29.51
C PRO A 340 18.56 -31.35 30.83
#